data_AF-X0RSK6-F1
#
_entry.id   AF-X0RSK6-F1
#
_cell.length_a   1.000
_cell.length_b   1.000
_cell.length_c   1.000
_cell.angle_alpha   90.00
_cell.angle_beta   90.00
_cell.angle_gamma   90.00
#
_symmetry.space_group_name_H-M   'P 1'
#
loop_
_entity.id
_entity.type
_entity.pdbx_description
1 polymer ?
#
loop_
_entity_poly.entity_id
_entity_poly.type
_entity_poly.pdbx_seq_one_letter_code
_entity_poly.pdbx_strand_id
1 'polypeptide(L)'
;MKELQDRGHKLILWTVRSTDTLREAVDYCEEKGIEFLGINENPTQKFWSGSPKAYAQLFIDDAALGCPLIYSEGERRPYADWTEIRKMLKALSML
;
A
#
# COMPACT_ATOMS: atom_id res chain seq x y z
N MET A 1 6.88 -2.31 5.42
CA MET A 1 6.05 -1.12 5.72
C MET A 1 6.68 -0.22 6.76
N LYS A 2 6.89 -0.64 8.01
CA LYS A 2 7.60 0.17 9.03
C LYS A 2 8.94 0.73 8.57
N GLU A 3 9.78 -0.11 7.97
CA GLU A 3 11.09 0.29 7.41
C GLU A 3 10.98 1.44 6.37
N LEU A 4 9.86 1.53 5.65
CA LEU A 4 9.60 2.65 4.75
C LEU A 4 9.27 3.93 5.55
N GLN A 5 8.43 3.81 6.58
CA GLN A 5 8.08 4.95 7.45
C GLN A 5 9.29 5.48 8.22
N ASP A 6 10.16 4.59 8.71
CA ASP A 6 11.40 4.94 9.41
C ASP A 6 12.36 5.74 8.50
N ARG A 7 12.27 5.52 7.18
CA ARG A 7 12.99 6.29 6.15
C ARG A 7 12.27 7.57 5.70
N GLY A 8 11.15 7.92 6.34
CA GLY A 8 10.39 9.13 6.08
C GLY A 8 9.34 9.02 4.97
N HIS A 9 9.14 7.85 4.38
CA HIS A 9 8.11 7.65 3.36
C HIS A 9 6.72 7.78 3.99
N LYS A 10 5.79 8.37 3.23
CA LYS A 10 4.38 8.47 3.62
C LYS A 10 3.59 7.39 2.91
N LEU A 11 2.71 6.73 3.64
CA LEU A 11 1.93 5.61 3.14
C LEU A 11 0.48 6.03 2.97
N ILE A 12 -0.16 5.61 1.89
CA ILE A 12 -1.61 5.73 1.69
C ILE A 12 -2.15 4.31 1.61
N LEU A 13 -3.19 4.01 2.39
CA LEU A 13 -3.95 2.77 2.19
C LEU A 13 -4.85 2.98 0.99
N TRP A 14 -4.57 2.31 -0.13
CA TRP A 14 -5.36 2.42 -1.36
C TRP A 14 -6.02 1.08 -1.67
N THR A 15 -7.34 1.00 -1.50
CA THR A 15 -8.09 -0.26 -1.53
C THR A 15 -9.53 -0.05 -1.98
N VAL A 16 -10.12 -1.09 -2.57
CA VAL A 16 -11.55 -1.12 -2.91
C VAL A 16 -12.46 -1.38 -1.69
N ARG A 17 -11.88 -1.71 -0.53
CA ARG A 17 -12.63 -1.91 0.72
C ARG A 17 -13.37 -0.65 1.12
N SER A 18 -14.52 -0.83 1.76
CA SER A 18 -15.37 0.24 2.26
C SER A 18 -16.01 -0.15 3.59
N THR A 19 -16.52 0.87 4.30
CA THR A 19 -17.24 0.75 5.58
C THR A 19 -16.51 -0.15 6.58
N ASP A 20 -17.13 -1.25 7.02
CA ASP A 20 -16.60 -2.12 8.08
C ASP A 20 -15.32 -2.83 7.63
N THR A 21 -15.27 -3.31 6.39
CA THR A 21 -14.08 -4.01 5.87
C THR A 21 -12.88 -3.08 5.71
N LEU A 22 -13.13 -1.78 5.51
CA LEU A 22 -12.08 -0.76 5.48
C LEU A 22 -11.58 -0.46 6.90
N ARG A 23 -12.50 -0.30 7.86
CA ARG A 23 -12.15 -0.10 9.27
C ARG A 23 -11.29 -1.26 9.79
N GLU A 24 -11.72 -2.50 9.57
CA GLU A 24 -10.95 -3.69 9.97
C GLU A 24 -9.53 -3.71 9.37
N ALA A 25 -9.38 -3.27 8.12
CA ALA A 25 -8.07 -3.21 7.48
C ALA A 25 -7.18 -2.10 8.07
N VAL A 26 -7.78 -0.96 8.43
CA VAL A 26 -7.09 0.14 9.13
C VAL A 26 -6.66 -0.33 10.51
N ASP A 27 -7.59 -0.83 11.32
CA ASP A 27 -7.35 -1.30 12.69
C ASP A 27 -6.24 -2.37 12.71
N TYR A 28 -6.29 -3.35 11.80
CA TYR A 28 -5.24 -4.36 11.66
C TYR A 28 -3.85 -3.75 11.42
N CYS A 29 -3.76 -2.72 10.59
CA CYS A 29 -2.49 -2.05 10.30
C CYS A 29 -2.01 -1.21 11.50
N GLU A 30 -2.92 -0.49 12.16
CA GLU A 30 -2.63 0.33 13.34
C GLU A 30 -2.17 -0.52 14.53
N GLU A 31 -2.80 -1.67 14.79
CA GLU A 31 -2.35 -2.64 15.80
C GLU A 31 -0.94 -3.16 15.54
N LYS A 32 -0.54 -3.22 14.27
CA LYS A 32 0.82 -3.57 13.86
C LYS A 32 1.76 -2.38 13.89
N GLY A 33 1.30 -1.18 14.23
CA GLY A 33 2.09 0.06 14.29
C GLY A 33 2.43 0.61 12.90
N ILE A 34 1.51 0.48 11.94
CA ILE A 34 1.60 1.09 10.62
C ILE A 34 0.63 2.27 10.60
N GLU A 35 1.13 3.44 10.23
CA GLU A 35 0.34 4.67 10.14
C GLU A 35 0.21 5.11 8.68
N PHE A 36 -0.98 5.58 8.30
CA PHE A 36 -1.23 6.08 6.96
C PHE A 36 -1.39 7.60 6.96
N LEU A 37 -0.81 8.26 5.97
CA LEU A 37 -1.06 9.66 5.65
C LEU A 37 -2.53 9.88 5.23
N GLY A 38 -3.12 8.92 4.54
CA GLY A 38 -4.50 8.96 4.07
C GLY A 38 -5.03 7.57 3.75
N ILE A 39 -6.35 7.43 3.79
CA ILE A 39 -7.07 6.19 3.51
C ILE A 39 -7.99 6.44 2.31
N ASN A 40 -7.75 5.76 1.20
CA ASN A 40 -8.45 5.97 -0.06
C ASN A 40 -8.44 7.45 -0.53
N GLU A 41 -7.41 8.19 -0.15
CA GLU A 41 -7.16 9.55 -0.61
C GLU A 41 -5.70 9.95 -0.35
N ASN A 42 -5.22 10.93 -1.12
CA ASN A 42 -4.04 11.71 -0.74
C ASN A 42 -4.53 13.07 -0.19
N PRO A 43 -4.36 13.37 1.11
CA PRO A 43 -4.94 14.56 1.73
C PRO A 43 -4.35 15.87 1.18
N THR A 44 -3.18 15.83 0.54
CA THR A 44 -2.52 17.00 -0.06
C THR A 44 -2.94 17.23 -1.51
N GLN A 45 -3.51 16.22 -2.19
CA GLN A 45 -3.79 16.31 -3.62
C GLN A 45 -4.90 17.32 -3.95
N LYS A 46 -5.85 17.49 -3.02
CA LYS A 46 -7.00 18.39 -3.15
C LYS A 46 -6.62 19.85 -3.42
N PHE A 47 -5.38 20.25 -3.10
CA PHE A 47 -4.90 21.60 -3.31
C PHE A 47 -4.35 21.85 -4.72
N TRP A 48 -4.12 20.80 -5.51
CA TRP A 48 -3.52 20.92 -6.85
C TRP A 48 -4.17 20.03 -7.93
N SER A 49 -5.08 19.11 -7.56
CA SER A 49 -5.83 18.29 -8.50
C SER A 49 -7.24 17.97 -7.98
N GLY A 50 -8.22 17.98 -8.88
CA GLY A 50 -9.59 17.52 -8.62
C GLY A 50 -9.81 16.04 -8.95
N SER A 51 -8.76 15.30 -9.29
CA SER A 51 -8.87 13.88 -9.63
C SER A 51 -9.28 13.03 -8.42
N PRO A 52 -10.23 12.09 -8.58
CA PRO A 52 -10.61 11.18 -7.49
C PRO A 52 -9.58 10.07 -7.24
N LYS A 53 -8.64 9.83 -8.17
CA LYS A 53 -7.59 8.83 -8.00
C LYS A 53 -6.54 9.36 -7.02
N ALA A 54 -6.33 8.68 -5.89
CA ALA A 54 -5.26 9.05 -4.97
C ALA A 54 -3.90 8.97 -5.67
N TYR A 55 -3.21 10.10 -5.70
CA TYR A 55 -1.87 10.21 -6.25
C TYR A 55 -0.81 9.74 -5.25
N ALA A 56 0.16 8.95 -5.72
CA ALA A 56 1.37 8.56 -5.02
C ALA A 56 2.53 8.47 -6.01
N GLN A 57 3.77 8.59 -5.53
CA GLN A 57 4.96 8.42 -6.39
C GLN A 57 5.22 6.95 -6.73
N LEU A 58 4.77 6.03 -5.88
CA LEU A 58 4.87 4.59 -6.08
C LEU A 58 3.56 3.92 -5.64
N PHE A 59 3.11 2.94 -6.42
CA PHE A 59 1.96 2.09 -6.10
C PHE A 59 2.45 0.64 -5.96
N ILE A 60 2.04 -0.02 -4.87
CA ILE A 60 2.27 -1.46 -4.64
C ILE A 60 0.90 -2.10 -4.58
N ASP A 61 0.60 -2.96 -5.56
CA ASP A 61 -0.73 -3.53 -5.77
C ASP A 61 -0.56 -4.93 -6.40
N ASP A 62 -1.22 -5.94 -5.83
CA ASP A 62 -1.15 -7.33 -6.30
C ASP A 62 -1.84 -7.54 -7.66
N ALA A 63 -2.69 -6.60 -8.08
CA ALA A 63 -3.27 -6.55 -9.42
C ALA A 63 -2.41 -5.77 -10.44
N ALA A 64 -1.31 -5.13 -10.02
CA ALA A 64 -0.46 -4.39 -10.95
C ALA A 64 0.37 -5.33 -11.85
N LEU A 65 0.48 -4.97 -13.13
CA LEU A 65 1.35 -5.68 -14.06
C LEU A 65 2.81 -5.62 -13.58
N GLY A 66 3.42 -6.80 -13.37
CA GLY A 66 4.80 -6.92 -12.90
C GLY A 66 4.98 -6.89 -11.38
N CYS A 67 3.89 -6.85 -10.61
CA CYS A 67 3.98 -7.09 -9.16
C CYS A 67 4.43 -8.55 -8.93
N PRO A 68 5.45 -8.81 -8.09
CA PRO A 68 5.81 -10.17 -7.74
C PRO A 68 4.74 -10.75 -6.80
N LEU A 69 4.35 -12.00 -7.04
CA LEU A 69 3.20 -12.64 -6.41
C LEU A 69 3.53 -14.01 -5.84
N ILE A 70 2.90 -14.34 -4.72
CA ILE A 70 2.87 -15.67 -4.13
C ILE A 70 1.57 -16.36 -4.54
N TYR A 71 1.69 -17.58 -5.07
CA TYR A 71 0.57 -18.44 -5.42
C TYR A 71 0.46 -19.54 -4.37
N SER A 72 -0.49 -19.41 -3.45
CA SER A 72 -0.74 -20.40 -2.41
C SER A 72 -1.79 -21.42 -2.86
N GLU A 73 -1.54 -22.70 -2.57
CA GLU A 73 -2.48 -23.77 -2.93
C GLU A 73 -3.82 -23.58 -2.22
N GLY A 74 -4.93 -23.68 -2.98
CA GLY A 74 -6.29 -23.51 -2.46
C GLY A 74 -6.78 -22.07 -2.35
N GLU A 75 -5.89 -21.07 -2.51
CA GLU A 75 -6.32 -19.67 -2.54
C GLU A 75 -6.85 -19.25 -3.92
N ARG A 76 -7.92 -18.45 -3.92
CA ARG A 76 -8.57 -17.99 -5.15
C ARG A 76 -7.80 -16.90 -5.89
N ARG A 77 -6.95 -16.16 -5.17
CA ARG A 77 -6.16 -15.06 -5.72
C ARG A 77 -4.76 -15.10 -5.14
N PRO A 78 -3.72 -14.89 -5.95
CA PRO A 78 -2.38 -14.67 -5.42
C PRO A 78 -2.32 -13.33 -4.67
N TYR A 79 -1.29 -13.16 -3.85
CA TYR A 79 -1.04 -11.93 -3.11
C TYR A 79 0.41 -11.46 -3.28
N ALA A 80 0.66 -10.19 -2.99
CA ALA A 80 1.96 -9.56 -3.13
C ALA A 80 3.08 -10.29 -2.36
N ASP A 81 4.17 -10.61 -3.06
CA ASP A 81 5.39 -11.15 -2.45
C ASP A 81 6.21 -10.01 -1.83
N TRP A 82 6.01 -9.78 -0.54
CA TRP A 82 6.74 -8.75 0.20
C TRP A 82 8.25 -8.99 0.29
N THR A 83 8.73 -10.23 0.10
CA THR A 83 10.16 -10.54 0.09
C THR A 83 10.80 -10.00 -1.19
N GLU A 84 10.20 -10.27 -2.35
CA GLU A 84 10.67 -9.75 -3.63
C GLU A 84 10.45 -8.24 -3.74
N ILE A 85 9.30 -7.72 -3.30
CA ILE A 85 9.05 -6.27 -3.25
C ILE A 85 10.13 -5.56 -2.42
N ARG A 86 10.53 -6.13 -1.28
CA ARG A 86 11.60 -5.57 -0.47
C ARG A 86 12.94 -5.52 -1.21
N LYS A 87 13.27 -6.54 -2.01
CA LYS A 87 14.48 -6.52 -2.85
C LYS A 87 14.40 -5.43 -3.92
N MET A 88 13.24 -5.27 -4.56
CA MET A 88 13.01 -4.21 -5.56
C MET A 88 13.17 -2.83 -4.94
N LEU A 89 12.57 -2.58 -3.77
CA LEU A 89 12.69 -1.32 -3.05
C LEU A 89 14.14 -0.98 -2.69
N LYS A 90 14.95 -1.97 -2.29
CA LYS A 90 16.39 -1.79 -2.05
C LYS A 90 17.16 -1.47 -3.32
N ALA A 91 16.87 -2.16 -4.42
CA ALA A 91 17.49 -1.89 -5.72
C ALA A 91 17.21 -0.45 -6.20
N LEU A 92 16.05 0.09 -5.84
CA LEU A 92 15.66 1.48 -6.09
C LEU A 92 16.17 2.48 -5.04
N SER A 93 16.98 2.04 -4.07
CA SER A 93 17.47 2.87 -2.94
C SER A 93 16.35 3.51 -2.10
N MET A 94 15.17 2.89 -2.07
CA MET A 94 14.03 3.33 -1.25
C MET A 94 14.04 2.71 0.16
N LEU A 95 14.77 1.61 0.33
CA LEU A 95 15.01 0.85 1.57
C LEU A 95 16.49 0.57 1.76
#